data_AF-A0A924BBI2-F1
#
_entry.id   AF-A0A924BBI2-F1
#
_cell.length_a   1.000
_cell.length_b   1.000
_cell.length_c   1.000
_cell.angle_alpha   90.00
_cell.angle_beta   90.00
_cell.angle_gamma   90.00
#
_symmetry.space_group_name_H-M   'P 1'
#
loop_
_entity.id
_entity.type
_entity.pdbx_description
1 polymer ?
#
loop_
_entity_poly.entity_id
_entity_poly.type
_entity_poly.pdbx_seq_one_letter_code
_entity_poly.pdbx_strand_id
1 'polypeptide(L)'
;MTSNLQLLTALDTPPTLAGSRSVLRALRAGDAPALQRHADDEAVRGNLFEGFPGPYTLADAQAWCGYRLEATMPQSAIKDGRVIDRVVYARYRQDIAA
;
A
#
# COMPACT_ATOMS: atom_id res chain seq x y z
N MET A 1 17.55 24.78 2.28
CA MET A 1 16.46 24.45 3.22
C MET A 1 15.21 24.21 2.41
N THR A 2 15.00 22.97 1.97
CA THR A 2 13.79 22.60 1.23
C THR A 2 12.63 22.65 2.21
N SER A 3 11.61 23.46 1.92
CA SER A 3 10.46 23.65 2.80
C SER A 3 9.76 22.31 3.06
N ASN A 4 9.40 22.02 4.32
CA ASN A 4 8.62 20.83 4.68
C ASN A 4 7.30 20.73 3.88
N LEU A 5 6.75 21.87 3.43
CA LEU A 5 5.58 21.90 2.56
C LEU A 5 5.84 21.25 1.19
N GLN A 6 7.04 21.42 0.61
CA GLN A 6 7.39 20.80 -0.68
C GLN A 6 7.62 19.29 -0.58
N LEU A 7 8.08 18.79 0.59
CA LEU A 7 8.19 17.35 0.85
C LEU A 7 6.82 16.68 1.00
N LEU A 8 5.87 17.34 1.65
CA LEU A 8 4.50 16.85 1.84
C LEU A 8 3.75 16.69 0.50
N THR A 9 3.90 17.62 -0.44
CA THR A 9 3.27 17.51 -1.77
C THR A 9 3.90 16.39 -2.62
N ALA A 10 5.17 16.08 -2.42
CA ALA A 10 5.88 15.05 -3.18
C ALA A 10 5.50 13.61 -2.82
N LEU A 11 4.88 13.38 -1.64
CA LEU A 11 4.55 12.04 -1.13
C LEU A 11 3.06 11.68 -1.27
N ASP A 12 2.21 12.59 -1.75
CA ASP A 12 0.82 12.27 -2.08
C ASP A 12 0.74 11.15 -3.13
N THR A 13 1.74 11.11 -4.01
CA THR A 13 2.03 9.92 -4.83
C THR A 13 3.14 9.10 -4.19
N PRO A 14 2.93 7.81 -3.87
CA PRO A 14 3.99 6.96 -3.35
C PRO A 14 5.19 6.88 -4.31
N PRO A 15 6.43 6.92 -3.81
CA PRO A 15 7.61 6.87 -4.67
C PRO A 15 7.69 5.53 -5.43
N THR A 16 8.28 5.57 -6.61
CA THR A 16 8.64 4.37 -7.37
C THR A 16 10.09 4.01 -7.09
N LEU A 17 10.33 2.76 -6.67
CA LEU A 17 11.65 2.21 -6.38
C LEU A 17 12.02 1.21 -7.48
N ALA A 18 13.05 1.52 -8.24
CA ALA A 18 13.57 0.63 -9.28
C ALA A 18 14.70 -0.24 -8.71
N GLY A 19 14.48 -1.56 -8.72
CA GLY A 19 15.51 -2.56 -8.48
C GLY A 19 16.06 -3.13 -9.80
N SER A 20 16.98 -4.08 -9.70
CA SER A 20 17.61 -4.71 -10.87
C SER A 20 16.68 -5.65 -11.64
N ARG A 21 15.64 -6.18 -11.00
CA ARG A 21 14.69 -7.15 -11.59
C ARG A 21 13.23 -6.78 -11.41
N SER A 22 12.95 -5.75 -10.62
CA SER A 22 11.59 -5.38 -10.25
C SER A 22 11.49 -3.89 -10.00
N VAL A 23 10.27 -3.38 -10.16
CA VAL A 23 9.93 -2.00 -9.83
C VAL A 23 8.82 -2.05 -8.80
N LEU A 24 9.05 -1.45 -7.63
CA LEU A 24 8.03 -1.26 -6.62
C LEU A 24 7.39 0.13 -6.83
N ARG A 25 6.08 0.17 -6.95
CA ARG A 25 5.30 1.39 -7.15
C ARG A 25 3.96 1.27 -6.44
N ALA A 26 3.24 2.39 -6.30
CA ALA A 26 1.86 2.40 -5.85
C ALA A 26 0.99 1.43 -6.64
N LEU A 27 0.06 0.75 -5.95
CA LEU A 27 -1.02 -0.01 -6.56
C LEU A 27 -1.98 0.93 -7.29
N ARG A 28 -2.35 0.55 -8.51
CA ARG A 28 -3.26 1.29 -9.40
C ARG A 28 -4.48 0.41 -9.67
N ALA A 29 -5.61 1.02 -10.01
CA ALA A 29 -6.85 0.28 -10.31
C ALA A 29 -6.67 -0.84 -11.35
N GLY A 30 -5.81 -0.64 -12.35
CA GLY A 30 -5.51 -1.64 -13.38
C GLY A 30 -4.70 -2.86 -12.90
N ASP A 31 -4.14 -2.83 -11.68
CA ASP A 31 -3.41 -3.96 -11.11
C ASP A 31 -4.37 -5.03 -10.54
N ALA A 32 -5.63 -4.68 -10.28
CA ALA A 32 -6.60 -5.56 -9.62
C ALA A 32 -6.76 -6.94 -10.30
N PRO A 33 -6.82 -7.09 -11.63
CA PRO A 33 -6.89 -8.42 -12.26
C PRO A 33 -5.66 -9.30 -11.98
N ALA A 34 -4.46 -8.72 -11.96
CA ALA A 34 -3.24 -9.46 -11.65
C ALA A 34 -3.18 -9.84 -10.16
N LEU A 35 -3.59 -8.92 -9.28
CA LEU A 35 -3.72 -9.19 -7.85
C LEU A 35 -4.70 -10.34 -7.60
N GLN A 36 -5.89 -10.29 -8.18
CA GLN A 36 -6.90 -11.34 -8.04
C GLN A 36 -6.36 -12.69 -8.48
N ARG A 37 -5.78 -12.77 -9.69
CA ARG A 37 -5.23 -14.02 -10.23
C ARG A 37 -4.20 -14.67 -9.30
N HIS A 38 -3.31 -13.89 -8.71
CA HIS A 38 -2.22 -14.42 -7.87
C HIS A 38 -2.64 -14.63 -6.41
N ALA A 39 -3.66 -13.92 -5.94
CA ALA A 39 -4.22 -14.06 -4.61
C ALA A 39 -5.24 -15.22 -4.51
N ASP A 40 -5.92 -15.55 -5.60
CA ASP A 40 -6.85 -16.69 -5.70
C ASP A 40 -6.11 -18.02 -5.94
N ASP A 41 -5.07 -18.27 -5.13
CA ASP A 41 -4.27 -19.48 -5.16
C ASP A 41 -4.30 -20.14 -3.76
N GLU A 42 -4.71 -21.39 -3.70
CA GLU A 42 -4.85 -22.12 -2.43
C GLU A 42 -3.52 -22.31 -1.70
N ALA A 43 -2.41 -22.50 -2.43
CA ALA A 43 -1.09 -22.60 -1.84
C ALA A 43 -0.65 -21.25 -1.26
N VAL A 44 -1.03 -20.13 -1.88
CA VAL A 44 -0.83 -18.79 -1.30
C VAL A 44 -1.68 -18.63 -0.04
N ARG A 45 -2.99 -18.91 -0.12
CA ARG A 45 -3.92 -18.77 1.01
C ARG A 45 -3.51 -19.61 2.23
N GLY A 46 -3.02 -20.83 2.02
CA GLY A 46 -2.56 -21.71 3.11
C GLY A 46 -1.39 -21.14 3.92
N ASN A 47 -0.73 -20.09 3.43
CA ASN A 47 0.36 -19.38 4.11
C ASN A 47 -0.06 -18.01 4.69
N LEU A 48 -1.34 -17.65 4.63
CA LEU A 48 -1.88 -16.39 5.12
C LEU A 48 -2.73 -16.59 6.39
N PHE A 49 -3.03 -15.48 7.07
CA PHE A 49 -3.84 -15.49 8.29
C PHE A 49 -5.29 -15.92 8.01
N GLU A 50 -5.99 -16.43 9.03
CA GLU A 50 -7.35 -17.03 8.90
C GLU A 50 -8.40 -16.12 8.25
N GLY A 51 -8.24 -14.79 8.30
CA GLY A 51 -9.18 -13.85 7.71
C GLY A 51 -8.91 -13.53 6.22
N PHE A 52 -8.00 -14.22 5.56
CA PHE A 52 -7.81 -14.10 4.12
C PHE A 52 -8.93 -14.83 3.36
N PRO A 53 -9.68 -14.17 2.46
CA PRO A 53 -10.86 -14.77 1.85
C PRO A 53 -10.51 -15.88 0.87
N GLY A 54 -11.45 -16.80 0.65
CA GLY A 54 -11.37 -17.83 -0.37
C GLY A 54 -12.77 -18.28 -0.81
N PRO A 55 -13.13 -18.16 -2.10
CA PRO A 55 -12.32 -17.66 -3.21
C PRO A 55 -11.97 -16.17 -3.07
N TYR A 56 -10.82 -15.77 -3.61
CA TYR A 56 -10.37 -14.38 -3.59
C TYR A 56 -10.89 -13.65 -4.84
N THR A 57 -11.79 -12.69 -4.63
CA THR A 57 -12.55 -12.09 -5.74
C THR A 57 -11.86 -10.86 -6.33
N LEU A 58 -12.33 -10.43 -7.51
CA LEU A 58 -11.88 -9.17 -8.10
C LEU A 58 -12.24 -7.97 -7.21
N ALA A 59 -13.36 -8.03 -6.49
CA ALA A 59 -13.75 -6.97 -5.55
C ALA A 59 -12.78 -6.88 -4.37
N ASP A 60 -12.31 -8.02 -3.86
CA ASP A 60 -11.27 -8.06 -2.83
C ASP A 60 -9.97 -7.42 -3.35
N ALA A 61 -9.56 -7.76 -4.58
CA ALA A 61 -8.37 -7.18 -5.21
C ALA A 61 -8.48 -5.66 -5.43
N GLN A 62 -9.64 -5.19 -5.91
CA GLN A 62 -9.94 -3.76 -6.08
C GLN A 62 -9.87 -3.01 -4.74
N ALA A 63 -10.17 -3.69 -3.63
CA ALA A 63 -10.15 -3.07 -2.32
C ALA A 63 -8.75 -2.61 -1.89
N TRP A 64 -7.69 -3.21 -2.44
CA TRP A 64 -6.30 -2.84 -2.19
C TRP A 64 -5.81 -1.64 -3.03
N CYS A 65 -6.61 -1.17 -3.98
CA CYS A 65 -6.26 -0.04 -4.83
C CYS A 65 -6.75 1.29 -4.22
N GLY A 66 -6.03 2.39 -4.48
CA GLY A 66 -6.50 3.75 -4.16
C GLY A 66 -6.22 4.24 -2.74
N TYR A 67 -5.21 3.69 -2.06
CA TYR A 67 -4.68 4.28 -0.83
C TYR A 67 -4.15 5.70 -1.07
N ARG A 68 -4.30 6.57 -0.07
CA ARG A 68 -3.83 7.95 -0.09
C ARG A 68 -2.89 8.21 1.08
N LEU A 69 -2.03 9.21 0.95
CA LEU A 69 -1.16 9.63 2.04
C LEU A 69 -2.03 10.10 3.21
N GLU A 70 -1.92 9.40 4.33
CA GLU A 70 -2.64 9.71 5.56
C GLU A 70 -1.81 10.62 6.46
N ALA A 71 -0.54 10.26 6.63
CA ALA A 71 0.35 10.97 7.55
C ALA A 71 1.82 10.80 7.17
N THR A 72 2.58 11.85 7.44
CA THR A 72 4.04 11.81 7.57
C THR A 72 4.40 11.94 9.05
N MET A 73 5.07 10.93 9.58
CA MET A 73 5.45 10.84 10.99
C MET A 73 6.97 11.01 11.12
N PRO A 74 7.45 12.19 11.51
CA PRO A 74 8.88 12.46 11.61
C PRO A 74 9.50 11.65 12.75
N GLN A 75 10.71 11.14 12.52
CA GLN A 75 11.55 10.44 13.51
C GLN A 75 10.84 9.32 14.29
N SER A 76 9.85 8.66 13.67
CA SER A 76 8.95 7.74 14.38
C SER A 76 9.32 6.26 14.27
N ALA A 77 10.42 5.92 13.59
CA ALA A 77 10.86 4.54 13.42
C ALA A 77 12.39 4.43 13.54
N ILE A 78 12.88 3.27 13.99
CA ILE A 78 14.31 2.95 14.08
C ILE A 78 14.56 1.71 13.22
N LYS A 79 15.48 1.81 12.26
CA LYS A 79 15.91 0.70 11.40
C LYS A 79 17.43 0.70 11.32
N ASP A 80 18.05 -0.43 11.64
CA ASP A 80 19.51 -0.61 11.58
C ASP A 80 20.29 0.49 12.34
N GLY A 81 19.80 0.83 13.54
CA GLY A 81 20.38 1.87 14.40
C GLY A 81 20.12 3.32 13.95
N ARG A 82 19.38 3.53 12.86
CA ARG A 82 19.04 4.87 12.33
C ARG A 82 17.60 5.22 12.63
N VAL A 83 17.40 6.44 13.13
CA VAL A 83 16.07 7.05 13.26
C VAL A 83 15.63 7.54 11.88
N ILE A 84 14.43 7.16 11.47
CA ILE A 84 13.83 7.50 10.17
C ILE A 84 12.39 7.97 10.34
N ASP A 85 11.89 8.69 9.33
CA ASP A 85 10.50 9.08 9.22
C ASP A 85 9.66 7.88 8.75
N ARG A 86 8.37 7.87 9.11
CA ARG A 86 7.39 6.92 8.59
C ARG A 86 6.34 7.66 7.78
N VAL A 87 5.97 7.09 6.65
CA VAL A 87 4.85 7.56 5.83
C VAL A 87 3.75 6.52 5.91
N VAL A 88 2.53 6.95 6.23
CA VAL A 88 1.36 6.06 6.38
C VAL A 88 0.41 6.35 5.23
N TYR A 89 0.04 5.29 4.51
CA TYR A 89 -1.00 5.34 3.49
C TYR A 89 -2.22 4.60 4.00
N ALA A 90 -3.40 5.19 3.85
CA ALA A 90 -4.65 4.59 4.29
C ALA A 90 -5.70 4.65 3.18
N ARG A 91 -6.66 3.74 3.28
CA ARG A 91 -7.92 3.81 2.56
C ARG A 91 -9.02 3.72 3.60
N TYR A 92 -9.86 4.72 3.64
CA TYR A 92 -11.05 4.71 4.47
C TYR A 92 -12.11 3.81 3.84
N ARG A 93 -12.78 3.00 4.67
CA ARG A 93 -14.08 2.44 4.27
C ARG A 93 -14.96 3.64 3.93
N GLN A 94 -15.64 3.60 2.79
CA GLN A 94 -16.67 4.60 2.52
C GLN A 94 -17.71 4.48 3.65
N ASP A 95 -18.08 5.62 4.23
CA ASP A 95 -19.04 5.66 5.33
C ASP A 95 -20.29 4.85 4.98
N ILE A 96 -20.88 4.19 5.99
CA ILE A 96 -22.28 3.81 5.91
C ILE A 96 -23.03 5.13 5.73
N ALA A 97 -23.69 5.31 4.58
CA ALA A 97 -24.53 6.47 4.35
C ALA A 97 -25.44 6.66 5.57
N ALA A 98 -25.32 7.82 6.22
CA ALA A 98 -26.16 8.20 7.34
C ALA A 98 -27.64 8.27 6.93
#